data_AF-A0A915MEY6-F1
#
_entry.id   AF-A0A915MEY6-F1
#
_cell.length_a   1.000
_cell.length_b   1.000
_cell.length_c   1.000
_cell.angle_alpha   90.00
_cell.angle_beta   90.00
_cell.angle_gamma   90.00
#
_symmetry.space_group_name_H-M   'P 1'
#
loop_
_entity.id
_entity.type
_entity.pdbx_description
1 polymer ?
#
loop_
_entity_poly.entity_id
_entity_poly.type
_entity_poly.pdbx_seq_one_letter_code
_entity_poly.pdbx_strand_id
1 'polypeptide(L)'
;MPMSLASLVPAFALQVEDKPYFPHLANHPNNYGKMIFPTKADYLADGMLPEKRKQFDQWYEQQQQNPFNLEEALASYCTNDVEILMAALVAFRSEFLEL
;
A
#
# COMPACT_ATOMS: atom_id res chain seq x y z
N MET A 1 -10.84 12.93 10.96
CA MET A 1 -11.68 11.81 10.49
C MET A 1 -11.09 10.50 10.96
N PRO A 2 -11.77 9.71 11.81
CA PRO A 2 -11.24 8.41 12.24
C PRO A 2 -11.60 7.33 11.21
N MET A 3 -10.77 7.18 10.17
CA MET A 3 -10.88 6.11 9.16
C MET A 3 -9.51 5.70 8.63
N SER A 4 -9.44 4.57 7.93
CA SER A 4 -8.18 4.09 7.34
C SER A 4 -7.75 4.95 6.14
N LEU A 5 -6.44 5.03 5.88
CA LEU A 5 -5.88 5.75 4.73
C LEU A 5 -6.46 5.26 3.40
N ALA A 6 -6.57 3.94 3.23
CA ALA A 6 -7.15 3.33 2.04
C ALA A 6 -8.62 3.71 1.83
N SER A 7 -9.35 3.98 2.90
CA SER A 7 -10.76 4.39 2.82
C SER A 7 -10.93 5.85 2.40
N LEU A 8 -9.90 6.71 2.49
CA LEU A 8 -9.99 8.11 2.10
C LEU A 8 -10.14 8.28 0.58
N VAL A 9 -9.50 7.40 -0.19
CA VAL A 9 -9.54 7.40 -1.66
C VAL A 9 -10.98 7.31 -2.19
N PRO A 10 -11.78 6.29 -1.85
CA PRO A 10 -13.17 6.22 -2.31
C PRO A 10 -14.06 7.28 -1.64
N ALA A 11 -13.76 7.72 -0.41
CA ALA A 11 -14.59 8.70 0.30
C ALA A 11 -14.56 10.10 -0.34
N PHE A 12 -13.40 10.51 -0.87
CA PHE A 12 -13.23 11.80 -1.56
C PHE A 12 -13.08 11.67 -3.08
N ALA A 13 -13.37 10.48 -3.63
CA ALA A 13 -13.19 10.16 -5.05
C ALA A 13 -11.80 10.58 -5.60
N LEU A 14 -10.75 10.35 -4.81
CA LEU A 14 -9.39 10.75 -5.17
C LEU A 14 -8.89 9.90 -6.34
N GLN A 15 -8.24 10.54 -7.31
CA GLN A 15 -7.55 9.83 -8.40
C GLN A 15 -6.16 9.46 -7.91
N VAL A 16 -6.00 8.23 -7.43
CA VAL A 16 -4.72 7.69 -6.95
C VAL A 16 -4.52 6.31 -7.55
N GLU A 17 -3.27 5.98 -7.89
CA GLU A 17 -2.95 4.67 -8.44
C GLU A 17 -3.17 3.56 -7.41
N ASP A 18 -3.65 2.41 -7.88
CA ASP A 18 -3.82 1.23 -7.04
C ASP A 18 -2.46 0.73 -6.56
N LYS A 19 -2.34 0.54 -5.25
CA LYS A 19 -1.09 0.12 -4.63
C LYS A 19 -0.79 -1.35 -4.92
N PRO A 20 0.46 -1.70 -5.32
CA PRO A 20 0.93 -3.07 -5.18
C PRO A 20 1.04 -3.46 -3.69
N TYR A 21 0.95 -4.76 -3.40
CA TYR A 21 1.08 -5.26 -2.03
C TYR A 21 2.52 -5.09 -1.52
N PHE A 22 2.67 -4.77 -0.23
CA PHE A 22 3.97 -4.58 0.41
C PHE A 22 4.28 -5.71 1.42
N PRO A 23 5.49 -6.30 1.39
CA PRO A 23 5.88 -7.40 2.30
C PRO A 23 6.33 -6.86 3.66
N HIS A 24 5.38 -6.56 4.54
CA HIS A 24 5.64 -5.94 5.83
C HIS A 24 6.68 -6.67 6.70
N LEU A 25 6.68 -8.01 6.74
CA LEU A 25 7.66 -8.75 7.55
C LEU A 25 9.05 -8.83 6.92
N ALA A 26 9.16 -8.53 5.62
CA ALA A 26 10.45 -8.44 4.94
C ALA A 26 11.19 -7.14 5.25
N ASN A 27 10.54 -6.15 5.88
CA ASN A 27 11.16 -4.90 6.32
C ASN A 27 12.04 -5.12 7.56
N HIS A 28 13.19 -5.76 7.33
CA HIS A 28 14.17 -6.09 8.35
C HIS A 28 15.56 -5.63 7.89
N PRO A 29 16.43 -5.11 8.79
CA PRO A 29 17.75 -4.59 8.42
C PRO A 29 18.62 -5.54 7.59
N ASN A 30 18.48 -6.85 7.81
CA ASN A 30 19.21 -7.88 7.04
C ASN A 30 18.88 -7.90 5.53
N ASN A 31 17.74 -7.32 5.14
CA ASN A 31 17.24 -7.26 3.77
C ASN A 31 17.53 -5.93 3.08
N TYR A 32 18.01 -4.91 3.81
CA TYR A 32 18.32 -3.60 3.23
C TYR A 32 19.52 -3.71 2.27
N GLY A 33 19.50 -2.92 1.20
CA GLY A 33 20.49 -2.96 0.12
C GLY A 33 20.50 -4.26 -0.70
N LYS A 34 19.48 -5.12 -0.59
CA LYS A 34 19.39 -6.40 -1.30
C LYS A 34 18.10 -6.54 -2.08
N MET A 35 18.20 -7.24 -3.21
CA MET A 35 17.03 -7.78 -3.89
C MET A 35 16.57 -9.04 -3.16
N ILE A 36 15.30 -9.10 -2.81
CA ILE A 36 14.70 -10.23 -2.09
C ILE A 36 13.54 -10.84 -2.88
N PHE A 37 13.15 -12.06 -2.53
CA PHE A 37 11.95 -12.73 -3.04
C PHE A 37 11.01 -13.00 -1.87
N PRO A 38 10.15 -12.04 -1.50
CA PRO A 38 9.30 -12.16 -0.33
C PRO A 38 8.30 -13.29 -0.52
N THR A 39 8.10 -14.08 0.53
CA THR A 39 7.13 -15.16 0.59
C THR A 39 5.73 -14.61 0.89
N LYS A 40 4.67 -15.40 0.67
CA LYS A 40 3.29 -15.00 1.05
C LYS A 40 3.17 -14.62 2.53
N ALA A 41 3.93 -15.27 3.41
CA ALA A 41 3.94 -14.95 4.84
C ALA A 41 4.46 -13.53 5.10
N ASP A 42 5.40 -13.04 4.30
CA ASP A 42 5.97 -11.71 4.46
C ASP A 42 4.95 -10.59 4.21
N TYR A 43 3.89 -10.88 3.45
CA TYR A 43 2.75 -9.98 3.20
C TYR A 43 1.62 -10.12 4.24
N LEU A 44 1.81 -10.92 5.28
CA LEU A 44 0.76 -11.24 6.25
C LEU A 44 -0.50 -11.85 5.59
N ALA A 45 -0.29 -12.63 4.52
CA ALA A 45 -1.39 -13.12 3.71
C ALA A 45 -2.43 -13.91 4.52
N ASP A 46 -2.02 -14.63 5.57
CA ASP A 46 -2.92 -15.47 6.37
C ASP A 46 -3.89 -14.65 7.23
N GLY A 47 -3.59 -13.37 7.47
CA GLY A 47 -4.50 -12.43 8.14
C GLY A 47 -5.45 -11.70 7.19
N MET A 48 -5.37 -11.95 5.87
CA MET A 48 -6.24 -11.29 4.90
C MET A 48 -7.65 -11.90 4.89
N LEU A 49 -8.66 -11.04 4.72
CA LEU A 49 -10.03 -11.48 4.46
C LEU A 49 -10.09 -12.31 3.16
N PRO A 50 -11.02 -13.29 3.03
CA PRO A 50 -11.05 -14.22 1.91
C PRO A 50 -11.02 -13.55 0.52
N GLU A 51 -11.81 -12.49 0.33
CA GLU A 51 -11.84 -11.74 -0.94
C GLU A 51 -10.50 -11.07 -1.25
N LYS A 52 -9.91 -10.40 -0.25
CA LYS A 52 -8.60 -9.75 -0.40
C LYS A 52 -7.49 -10.77 -0.60
N ARG A 53 -7.60 -11.95 0.04
CA ARG A 53 -6.65 -13.05 -0.11
C ARG A 53 -6.65 -13.59 -1.54
N LYS A 54 -7.82 -13.76 -2.15
CA LYS A 54 -7.94 -14.21 -3.55
C LYS A 54 -7.27 -13.25 -4.53
N GLN A 55 -7.50 -11.94 -4.38
CA GLN A 55 -6.84 -10.91 -5.19
C GLN A 55 -5.32 -10.92 -4.98
N PHE A 56 -4.87 -11.05 -3.73
CA PHE A 56 -3.47 -11.16 -3.39
C PHE A 56 -2.82 -12.39 -4.02
N ASP A 57 -3.45 -13.56 -3.95
CA ASP A 57 -2.87 -14.80 -4.48
C ASP A 57 -2.67 -14.71 -6.00
N GLN A 58 -3.63 -14.13 -6.74
CA GLN A 58 -3.51 -13.89 -8.18
C GLN A 58 -2.38 -12.93 -8.53
N TRP A 59 -2.25 -11.83 -7.77
CA TRP A 59 -1.15 -10.88 -7.93
C TRP A 59 0.20 -11.53 -7.61
N TYR A 60 0.27 -12.30 -6.52
CA TYR A 60 1.51 -12.93 -6.04
C TYR A 60 2.03 -13.97 -7.03
N GLU A 61 1.15 -14.74 -7.68
CA GLU A 61 1.56 -15.68 -8.73
C GLU A 61 2.36 -15.02 -9.86
N GLN A 62 2.02 -13.77 -10.20
CA GLN A 62 2.68 -12.98 -11.23
C GLN A 62 3.97 -12.33 -10.72
N GLN A 63 4.05 -12.02 -9.42
CA GLN A 63 5.16 -11.24 -8.84
C GLN A 63 6.22 -12.07 -8.13
N GLN A 64 5.94 -13.30 -7.71
CA GLN A 64 6.85 -14.13 -6.92
C GLN A 64 8.19 -14.46 -7.60
N GLN A 65 8.27 -14.33 -8.93
CA GLN A 65 9.50 -14.55 -9.70
C GLN A 65 10.30 -13.27 -9.95
N ASN A 66 9.78 -12.11 -9.54
CA ASN A 66 10.43 -10.83 -9.71
C ASN A 66 11.19 -10.45 -8.43
N PRO A 67 12.43 -9.93 -8.55
CA PRO A 67 13.15 -9.43 -7.39
C PRO A 67 12.44 -8.19 -6.84
N PHE A 68 12.33 -8.12 -5.51
CA PHE A 68 11.74 -7.01 -4.80
C PHE A 68 12.83 -6.13 -4.19
N ASN A 69 12.81 -4.83 -4.53
CA ASN A 69 13.65 -3.82 -3.91
C ASN A 69 12.89 -3.15 -2.77
N LEU A 70 13.30 -3.44 -1.53
CA LEU A 70 12.61 -2.95 -0.35
C LEU A 70 12.69 -1.42 -0.22
N GLU A 71 13.84 -0.82 -0.54
CA GLU A 71 14.07 0.63 -0.36
C GLU A 71 13.23 1.45 -1.33
N GLU A 72 13.22 1.05 -2.60
CA GLU A 72 12.43 1.68 -3.65
C GLU A 72 10.93 1.55 -3.36
N ALA A 73 10.49 0.35 -2.98
CA ALA A 73 9.10 0.11 -2.62
C ALA A 73 8.68 0.92 -1.38
N LEU A 74 9.54 1.04 -0.37
CA LEU A 74 9.26 1.82 0.83
C LEU A 74 9.15 3.32 0.50
N ALA A 75 10.08 3.85 -0.30
CA ALA A 75 10.05 5.25 -0.73
C ALA A 75 8.79 5.58 -1.53
N SER A 76 8.42 4.71 -2.48
CA SER A 76 7.19 4.84 -3.26
C SER A 76 5.95 4.78 -2.36
N TYR A 77 5.88 3.79 -1.46
CA TYR A 77 4.76 3.63 -0.54
C TYR A 77 4.56 4.86 0.36
N CYS A 78 5.63 5.36 0.96
CA CYS A 78 5.59 6.55 1.81
C CYS A 78 5.18 7.80 1.04
N THR A 79 5.70 8.00 -0.16
CA THR A 79 5.36 9.16 -1.00
C THR A 79 3.86 9.16 -1.32
N ASN A 80 3.35 8.03 -1.78
CA ASN A 80 1.94 7.88 -2.11
C ASN A 80 1.02 8.06 -0.89
N ASP A 81 1.42 7.60 0.30
CA ASP A 81 0.65 7.82 1.53
C ASP A 81 0.49 9.30 1.87
N VAL A 82 1.59 10.06 1.73
CA VAL A 82 1.59 11.50 1.97
C VAL A 82 0.73 12.23 0.93
N GLU A 83 0.76 11.80 -0.32
CA GLU A 83 -0.08 12.35 -1.39
C GLU A 83 -1.57 12.10 -1.13
N ILE A 84 -1.96 10.88 -0.72
CA ILE A 84 -3.35 10.58 -0.34
C ILE A 84 -3.79 11.46 0.83
N LEU A 85 -2.97 11.59 1.87
CA LEU A 85 -3.29 12.41 3.05
C LEU A 85 -3.47 13.88 2.66
N MET A 86 -2.59 14.40 1.80
CA MET A 86 -2.65 15.78 1.33
C MET A 86 -3.89 16.02 0.48
N ALA A 87 -4.17 15.15 -0.49
CA ALA A 87 -5.34 15.25 -1.36
C ALA A 87 -6.64 15.17 -0.56
N ALA A 88 -6.74 14.23 0.39
CA ALA A 88 -7.89 14.12 1.29
C ALA A 88 -8.07 15.37 2.16
N LEU A 89 -6.97 15.97 2.64
CA LEU A 89 -7.03 17.19 3.44
C LEU A 89 -7.51 18.40 2.63
N VAL A 90 -7.04 18.53 1.38
CA VAL A 90 -7.49 19.59 0.45
C VAL A 90 -8.97 19.43 0.11
N ALA A 91 -9.41 18.20 -0.20
CA ALA A 91 -10.82 17.91 -0.47
C ALA A 91 -11.70 18.23 0.74
N PHE A 92 -11.32 17.75 1.94
CA PHE A 92 -12.03 18.04 3.17
C PHE A 92 -12.15 19.54 3.44
N ARG A 93 -11.06 20.31 3.25
CA ARG A 93 -11.09 21.76 3.45
C ARG A 93 -12.04 22.44 2.46
N SER A 94 -11.99 22.04 1.19
CA SER A 94 -12.82 22.63 0.13
C SER A 94 -14.32 22.35 0.34
N GLU A 95 -14.67 21.16 0.85
CA GLU A 95 -16.07 20.78 1.04
C GLU A 95 -16.68 21.28 2.36
N PHE A 96 -15.86 21.44 3.42
CA PHE A 96 -16.38 21.65 4.78
C PHE A 96 -15.90 22.93 5.48
N LEU A 97 -14.82 23.57 5.01
CA LEU A 97 -14.23 24.73 5.68
C LEU A 97 -14.23 26.01 4.85
N GLU A 98 -14.31 25.91 3.53
CA GLU A 98 -14.46 27.06 2.63
C GLU A 98 -15.95 27.22 2.28
N LEU A 99 -16.63 28.11 3.02
CA LEU A 99 -17.94 28.70 2.71
C LEU A 99 -17.76 30.11 2.15
#